data_AF-A0A0Q6DZ73-F1
#
_entry.id   AF-A0A0Q6DZ73-F1
#
_cell.length_a   1.000
_cell.length_b   1.000
_cell.length_c   1.000
_cell.angle_alpha   90.00
_cell.angle_beta   90.00
_cell.angle_gamma   90.00
#
_symmetry.space_group_name_H-M   'P 1'
#
loop_
_entity.id
_entity.type
_entity.pdbx_description
1 polymer ?
#
loop_
_entity_poly.entity_id
_entity_poly.type
_entity_poly.pdbx_seq_one_letter_code
_entity_poly.pdbx_strand_id
1 'polypeptide(L)'
;MSSIRRKDHLANIWQKAPSPCIDVCKFRDKGHCIGCQMTKPEKKRFKKLKGKAEIRPFFEMLSERLVSKDRYGYWSRMYRRRCERKGADCPLDKLEESRADLAA
;
A
#
# COMPACT_ATOMS: atom_id res chain seq x y z
N MET A 1 -15.44 0.48 28.43
CA MET A 1 -14.02 0.06 28.30
C MET A 1 -13.66 -0.53 26.92
N SER A 2 -14.20 -0.02 25.80
CA SER A 2 -14.04 -0.65 24.46
C SER A 2 -13.34 0.23 23.40
N SER A 3 -12.99 1.47 23.74
CA SER A 3 -12.52 2.46 22.76
C SER A 3 -10.99 2.60 22.67
N ILE A 4 -10.25 2.15 23.68
CA ILE A 4 -8.78 2.32 23.74
C ILE A 4 -8.08 1.29 22.83
N ARG A 5 -8.48 0.00 22.88
CA ARG A 5 -7.89 -1.06 22.03
C ARG A 5 -8.01 -0.82 20.52
N ARG A 6 -9.02 -0.07 20.06
CA ARG A 6 -9.20 0.25 18.64
C ARG A 6 -8.22 1.33 18.16
N LYS A 7 -7.86 2.30 19.02
CA LYS A 7 -6.93 3.39 18.66
C LYS A 7 -5.52 2.88 18.44
N ASP A 8 -5.08 1.91 19.24
CA ASP A 8 -3.72 1.35 19.17
C ASP A 8 -3.51 0.44 17.95
N HIS A 9 -4.55 -0.23 17.46
CA HIS A 9 -4.48 -1.03 16.23
C HIS A 9 -4.35 -0.15 14.99
N LEU A 10 -5.01 1.02 14.97
CA LEU A 10 -5.06 1.92 13.81
C LEU A 10 -3.73 2.66 13.53
N ALA A 11 -2.97 3.01 14.57
CA ALA A 11 -1.61 3.55 14.40
C ALA A 11 -0.62 2.48 13.91
N ASN A 12 -0.94 1.20 14.15
CA ASN A 12 -0.07 0.07 13.88
C ASN A 12 -0.06 -0.37 12.41
N ILE A 13 -1.20 -0.27 11.71
CA ILE A 13 -1.34 -0.74 10.31
C ILE A 13 -0.29 -0.09 9.42
N TRP A 14 -0.11 1.23 9.54
CA TRP A 14 0.86 1.97 8.72
C TRP A 14 2.30 1.66 9.11
N GLN A 15 2.61 1.53 10.41
CA GLN A 15 3.97 1.19 10.86
C GLN A 15 4.39 -0.23 10.44
N LYS A 16 3.45 -1.18 10.40
CA LYS A 16 3.67 -2.57 10.02
C LYS A 16 3.36 -2.88 8.55
N ALA A 17 3.04 -1.86 7.75
CA ALA A 17 2.68 -2.02 6.35
C ALA A 17 3.77 -2.75 5.56
N PRO A 18 3.49 -3.95 5.00
CA PRO A 18 4.43 -4.63 4.13
C PRO A 18 4.74 -3.80 2.89
N SER A 19 5.91 -4.00 2.31
CA SER A 19 6.28 -3.35 1.04
C SER A 19 5.21 -3.59 -0.05
N PRO A 20 4.78 -2.54 -0.79
CA PRO A 20 3.77 -2.63 -1.86
C PRO A 20 4.25 -3.34 -3.14
N CYS A 21 5.48 -3.86 -3.13
CA CYS A 21 5.95 -4.79 -4.15
C CYS A 21 5.07 -6.06 -4.15
N ILE A 22 5.00 -6.77 -5.27
CA ILE A 22 4.29 -8.07 -5.38
C ILE A 22 5.22 -9.18 -5.90
N ASP A 23 6.52 -9.03 -5.64
CA ASP A 23 7.61 -9.95 -6.00
C ASP A 23 7.84 -10.22 -7.51
N VAL A 24 7.14 -9.54 -8.42
CA VAL A 24 7.31 -9.69 -9.88
C VAL A 24 8.25 -8.64 -10.50
N CYS A 25 9.20 -8.11 -9.73
CA CYS A 25 10.00 -6.94 -10.10
C CYS A 25 10.64 -7.03 -11.49
N LYS A 26 10.04 -6.35 -12.48
CA LYS A 26 10.56 -6.18 -13.84
C LYS A 26 10.36 -4.72 -14.27
N PHE A 27 11.42 -3.92 -14.28
CA PHE A 27 11.39 -2.47 -14.53
C PHE A 27 11.47 -2.13 -16.02
N ARG A 28 10.46 -2.55 -16.79
CA ARG A 28 10.45 -2.40 -18.27
C ARG A 28 9.49 -1.31 -18.77
N ASP A 29 8.71 -0.69 -17.88
CA ASP A 29 7.73 0.34 -18.25
C ASP A 29 8.28 1.74 -17.95
N LYS A 30 9.14 2.25 -18.83
CA LYS A 30 9.81 3.58 -18.66
C LYS A 30 10.47 3.74 -17.27
N GLY A 31 11.11 2.69 -16.77
CA GLY A 31 11.73 2.66 -15.43
C GLY A 31 10.81 2.23 -14.27
N HIS A 32 9.52 1.99 -14.54
CA HIS A 32 8.57 1.44 -13.58
C HIS A 32 8.49 -0.10 -13.68
N CYS A 33 8.22 -0.71 -12.53
CA CYS A 33 7.93 -2.14 -12.41
C CYS A 33 6.57 -2.45 -13.05
N ILE A 34 6.51 -3.43 -13.96
CA ILE A 34 5.24 -3.81 -14.61
C ILE A 34 4.19 -4.34 -13.61
N GLY A 35 4.59 -4.83 -12.45
CA GLY A 35 3.67 -5.36 -11.45
C GLY A 35 3.12 -4.31 -10.50
N CYS A 36 4.03 -3.62 -9.79
CA CYS A 36 3.65 -2.67 -8.75
C CYS A 36 3.76 -1.21 -9.18
N GLN A 37 4.18 -0.92 -10.43
CA GLN A 37 4.36 0.44 -10.98
C GLN A 37 5.30 1.35 -10.17
N MET A 38 6.05 0.82 -9.20
CA MET A 38 7.13 1.53 -8.53
C MET A 38 8.38 1.56 -9.40
N THR A 39 9.15 2.63 -9.31
CA THR A 39 10.52 2.71 -9.81
C THR A 39 11.49 2.00 -8.86
N LYS A 40 12.71 1.71 -9.34
CA LYS A 40 13.77 1.11 -8.52
C LYS A 40 14.17 2.03 -7.34
N PRO A 41 14.29 3.36 -7.51
CA PRO A 41 14.49 4.29 -6.39
C PRO A 41 13.34 4.27 -5.39
N GLU A 42 12.08 4.28 -5.82
CA GLU A 42 10.92 4.20 -4.92
C GLU A 42 10.91 2.91 -4.08
N LYS A 43 11.28 1.77 -4.69
CA LYS A 43 11.44 0.50 -3.95
C LYS A 43 12.50 0.58 -2.86
N LYS A 44 13.60 1.29 -3.11
CA LYS A 44 14.64 1.53 -2.08
C LYS A 44 14.16 2.52 -1.02
N ARG A 45 13.49 3.60 -1.44
CA ARG A 45 12.95 4.66 -0.56
C ARG A 45 11.91 4.10 0.40
N PHE A 46 11.04 3.21 -0.05
CA PHE A 46 9.98 2.64 0.80
C PHE A 46 10.52 2.01 2.09
N LYS A 47 11.70 1.35 2.04
CA LYS A 47 12.33 0.74 3.22
C LYS A 47 12.72 1.75 4.31
N LYS A 48 12.79 3.04 3.97
CA LYS A 48 13.17 4.13 4.88
C LYS A 48 11.96 4.90 5.40
N LEU A 49 10.79 4.76 4.77
CA LEU A 49 9.57 5.44 5.21
C LEU A 49 9.10 4.84 6.53
N LYS A 50 8.60 5.68 7.43
CA LYS A 50 8.10 5.27 8.74
C LYS A 50 6.79 5.98 9.05
N GLY A 51 5.86 5.19 9.60
CA GLY A 51 4.59 5.70 10.09
C GLY A 51 3.63 6.22 9.03
N LYS A 52 2.44 6.58 9.53
CA LYS A 52 1.29 6.98 8.71
C LYS A 52 1.60 8.16 7.79
N ALA A 53 2.28 9.19 8.31
CA ALA A 53 2.52 10.43 7.57
C ALA A 53 3.36 10.22 6.29
N GLU A 54 4.27 9.25 6.28
CA GLU A 54 5.09 8.95 5.10
C GLU A 54 4.53 7.80 4.25
N ILE A 55 4.00 6.76 4.90
CA ILE A 55 3.58 5.54 4.22
C ILE A 55 2.24 5.74 3.53
N ARG A 56 1.25 6.39 4.17
CA ARG A 56 -0.08 6.58 3.58
C ARG A 56 -0.03 7.35 2.25
N PRO A 57 0.63 8.53 2.15
CA PRO A 57 0.72 9.24 0.88
C PRO A 57 1.43 8.44 -0.22
N PHE A 58 2.38 7.57 0.16
CA PHE A 58 3.02 6.67 -0.79
C PHE A 58 2.04 5.65 -1.39
N PHE A 59 1.15 5.08 -0.57
CA PHE A 59 0.10 4.17 -1.03
C PHE A 59 -0.98 4.88 -1.85
N GLU A 60 -1.37 6.11 -1.49
CA GLU A 60 -2.30 6.95 -2.26
C GLU A 60 -1.78 7.17 -3.69
N MET A 61 -0.59 7.76 -3.80
CA MET A 61 0.07 8.03 -5.09
C MET A 61 0.24 6.74 -5.91
N LEU A 62 0.65 5.64 -5.27
CA LEU A 62 0.86 4.38 -5.98
C LEU A 62 -0.46 3.79 -6.50
N SER A 63 -1.53 3.89 -5.72
CA SER A 63 -2.86 3.41 -6.08
C SER A 63 -3.41 4.18 -7.28
N GLU A 64 -3.30 5.51 -7.28
CA GLU A 64 -3.67 6.36 -8.42
C GLU A 64 -2.89 6.01 -9.69
N ARG A 65 -1.57 5.82 -9.55
CA ARG A 65 -0.71 5.38 -10.66
C ARG A 65 -1.15 4.02 -11.21
N LEU A 66 -1.56 3.09 -10.36
CA LEU A 66 -2.05 1.78 -10.79
C LEU A 66 -3.44 1.84 -11.42
N VAL A 67 -4.33 2.71 -10.92
CA VAL A 67 -5.67 2.95 -11.51
C VAL A 67 -5.53 3.53 -12.92
N SER A 68 -4.69 4.56 -13.11
CA SER A 68 -4.45 5.15 -14.45
C SER A 68 -3.81 4.18 -15.46
N LYS A 69 -3.28 3.04 -15.00
CA LYS A 69 -2.70 1.98 -15.82
C LYS A 69 -3.58 0.74 -15.95
N ASP A 70 -4.79 0.76 -15.38
CA ASP A 70 -5.71 -0.38 -15.28
C ASP A 70 -5.05 -1.63 -14.64
N ARG A 71 -4.23 -1.41 -13.61
CA ARG A 71 -3.49 -2.48 -12.90
C ARG A 71 -3.88 -2.65 -11.44
N TYR A 72 -4.71 -1.74 -10.91
CA TYR A 72 -5.05 -1.71 -9.49
C TYR A 72 -5.73 -3.00 -9.02
N GLY A 73 -6.65 -3.57 -9.80
CA GLY A 73 -7.38 -4.78 -9.42
C GLY A 73 -6.47 -6.00 -9.21
N TYR A 74 -5.54 -6.25 -10.16
CA TYR A 74 -4.57 -7.33 -10.02
C TYR A 74 -3.58 -7.06 -8.88
N TRP A 75 -3.03 -5.85 -8.81
CA TRP A 75 -2.06 -5.49 -7.80
C TRP A 75 -2.63 -5.56 -6.38
N SER A 76 -3.83 -5.04 -6.14
CA SER A 76 -4.46 -5.03 -4.81
C SER A 76 -4.72 -6.45 -4.30
N ARG A 77 -5.19 -7.36 -5.17
CA ARG A 77 -5.35 -8.79 -4.84
C ARG A 77 -4.02 -9.44 -4.44
N MET A 78 -2.95 -9.18 -5.19
CA MET A 78 -1.63 -9.74 -4.89
C MET A 78 -1.00 -9.11 -3.63
N TYR A 79 -1.27 -7.84 -3.38
CA TYR A 79 -0.81 -7.15 -2.18
C TYR A 79 -1.54 -7.64 -0.92
N ARG A 80 -2.85 -7.89 -0.98
CA ARG A 80 -3.61 -8.52 0.12
C ARG A 80 -3.07 -9.89 0.50
N ARG A 81 -2.81 -10.76 -0.48
CA ARG A 81 -2.13 -12.06 -0.26
C ARG A 81 -0.76 -11.91 0.39
N ARG A 82 -0.04 -10.83 0.09
CA ARG A 82 1.23 -10.52 0.76
C ARG A 82 1.02 -10.11 2.21
N CYS A 83 0.03 -9.27 2.50
CA CYS A 83 -0.33 -8.88 3.87
C CYS A 83 -0.66 -10.12 4.71
N GLU A 84 -1.49 -11.02 4.19
CA GLU A 84 -1.81 -12.32 4.80
C GLU A 84 -0.55 -13.15 5.08
N ARG A 85 0.30 -13.36 4.06
CA ARG A 85 1.56 -14.11 4.20
C ARG A 85 2.54 -13.49 5.21
N LYS A 86 2.42 -12.18 5.48
CA LYS A 86 3.24 -11.46 6.46
C LYS A 86 2.56 -11.29 7.81
N GLY A 87 1.33 -11.77 7.98
CA GLY A 87 0.56 -11.61 9.21
C GLY A 87 0.32 -10.15 9.59
N ALA A 88 0.16 -9.28 8.60
CA ALA A 88 -0.07 -7.85 8.80
C ALA A 88 -1.44 -7.44 8.25
N ASP A 89 -2.13 -6.55 8.97
CA ASP A 89 -3.35 -5.89 8.48
C ASP A 89 -3.07 -5.18 7.14
N CYS A 90 -4.03 -5.21 6.21
CA CYS A 90 -3.82 -4.60 4.89
C CYS A 90 -4.06 -3.09 4.94
N PRO A 91 -3.06 -2.25 4.58
CA PRO A 91 -3.25 -0.80 4.49
C PRO A 91 -4.32 -0.36 3.49
N LEU A 92 -4.63 -1.19 2.48
CA LEU A 92 -5.62 -0.85 1.46
C LEU A 92 -7.03 -0.75 2.02
N ASP A 93 -7.37 -1.54 3.04
CA ASP A 93 -8.72 -1.53 3.59
C ASP A 93 -9.02 -0.16 4.25
N LYS A 94 -8.01 0.43 4.90
CA LYS A 94 -8.10 1.80 5.45
C LYS A 94 -8.06 2.89 4.39
N LEU A 95 -7.30 2.66 3.32
CA LEU A 95 -7.22 3.59 2.22
C LEU A 95 -8.55 3.68 1.46
N GLU A 96 -9.16 2.54 1.19
CA GLU A 96 -10.44 2.42 0.48
C GLU A 96 -11.60 2.95 1.32
N GLU A 97 -11.63 2.66 2.63
CA GLU A 97 -12.59 3.27 3.58
C GLU A 97 -12.55 4.80 3.51
N SER A 98 -11.34 5.40 3.59
CA SER A 98 -11.19 6.86 3.52
C SER A 98 -11.58 7.48 2.17
N ARG A 99 -11.50 6.71 1.07
CA ARG A 99 -11.92 7.16 -0.26
C ARG A 99 -13.43 7.08 -0.43
N ALA A 100 -14.06 6.05 0.13
CA ALA A 100 -15.50 5.90 0.14
C ALA A 100 -16.16 7.04 0.93
N ASP A 101 -15.60 7.42 2.08
CA ASP A 101 -16.10 8.54 2.91
C ASP A 101 -16.06 9.89 2.19
N LEU A 102 -15.14 10.08 1.23
CA LEU A 102 -15.03 11.31 0.43
C LEU A 102 -15.97 11.32 -0.80
N ALA A 103 -16.49 10.15 -1.18
CA ALA A 103 -17.37 9.99 -2.34
C ALA A 103 -18.86 9.93 -1.96
N ALA A 104 -19.16 9.86 -0.67
CA ALA A 104 -20.51 9.88 -0.09
C ALA A 104 -20.91 11.30 0.33
#